data_AF-A0A4S4KA61-F1
#
_entry.id   AF-A0A4S4KA61-F1
#
_cell.length_a   1.000
_cell.length_b   1.000
_cell.length_c   1.000
_cell.angle_alpha   90.00
_cell.angle_beta   90.00
_cell.angle_gamma   90.00
#
_symmetry.space_group_name_H-M   'P 1'
#
loop_
_entity.id
_entity.type
_entity.pdbx_description
1 polymer ?
#
loop_
_entity_poly.entity_id
_entity_poly.type
_entity_poly.pdbx_seq_one_letter_code
_entity_poly.pdbx_strand_id
1 'polypeptide(L)'
;MAHGRRHFEHRGHHSHSRLTHQLHLSGQERAEFEALVLANPTAGPLELCVGPRNLKGTGKSAADIALPLLSKDRIKVERNQIRRGSKGDLKSLDASLVEFEEFCVEEDFVIQYPTIGPVSVISMQTAAMQSELIKDAPIEDDAVNGIVTDAAHGFWQESKMLLLISSSYSSVLQMWMPVLISYMNGASADHYHHHFLALFRSIRDRANACGVKLTDSLFRNVLDFSEAERGGFISAYIAFWIEEGSRRSEDDLRSAAEKLLKGCRQHFGAGVTRIGRNSGIIPSEEAALFKKMALGLLDLPSVKKFQKHAKHLLKKFPKIKNWLEWWTP
;
A
#
# COMPACT_ATOMS: atom_id res chain seq x y z
N MET A 1 -1.43 -12.34 24.75
CA MET A 1 -1.46 -11.61 26.03
C MET A 1 -2.21 -10.31 25.78
N ALA A 2 -3.33 -10.11 26.47
CA ALA A 2 -4.26 -9.00 26.23
C ALA A 2 -3.65 -7.67 26.72
N HIS A 3 -3.71 -6.64 25.87
CA HIS A 3 -3.36 -5.27 26.25
C HIS A 3 -4.41 -4.73 27.23
N GLY A 4 -4.12 -4.82 28.53
CA GLY A 4 -4.94 -4.22 29.58
C GLY A 4 -4.98 -2.70 29.44
N ARG A 5 -6.17 -2.13 29.27
CA ARG A 5 -6.39 -0.68 29.34
C ARG A 5 -6.03 -0.20 30.75
N ARG A 6 -5.13 0.77 30.86
CA ARG A 6 -4.79 1.40 32.13
C ARG A 6 -5.94 2.31 32.55
N HIS A 7 -6.63 1.96 33.63
CA HIS A 7 -7.52 2.87 34.33
C HIS A 7 -6.69 3.75 35.27
N PHE A 8 -6.81 5.06 35.12
CA PHE A 8 -6.24 6.00 36.09
C PHE A 8 -7.31 6.28 37.16
N GLU A 9 -7.02 5.90 38.39
CA GLU A 9 -7.85 6.20 39.55
C GLU A 9 -7.22 7.38 40.31
N HIS A 10 -7.93 8.50 40.37
CA HIS A 10 -7.43 9.70 41.04
C HIS A 10 -7.52 9.54 42.57
N ARG A 11 -6.40 9.29 43.25
CA ARG A 11 -6.35 9.22 44.72
C ARG A 11 -5.86 10.54 45.31
N GLY A 12 -6.80 11.42 45.63
CA GLY A 12 -6.57 12.65 46.38
C GLY A 12 -7.86 13.02 47.12
N HIS A 13 -7.75 13.42 48.39
CA HIS A 13 -8.89 13.86 49.18
C HIS A 13 -9.21 15.30 48.82
N HIS A 14 -10.25 15.51 48.02
CA HIS A 14 -10.66 16.84 47.56
C HIS A 14 -11.71 17.41 48.53
N SER A 15 -11.43 18.56 49.13
CA SER A 15 -12.31 19.27 50.07
C SER A 15 -13.35 20.16 49.36
N HIS A 16 -13.39 20.12 48.03
CA HIS A 16 -14.33 20.88 47.23
C HIS A 16 -15.33 19.93 46.55
N SER A 17 -16.54 20.40 46.31
CA SER A 17 -17.49 19.67 45.47
C SER A 17 -16.91 19.49 44.06
N ARG A 18 -17.25 18.37 43.42
CA ARG A 18 -16.95 18.16 41.99
C ARG A 18 -17.61 19.30 41.22
N LEU A 19 -16.88 19.95 40.31
CA LEU A 19 -17.44 21.01 39.46
C LEU A 19 -18.75 20.50 38.82
N THR A 20 -19.86 21.15 39.14
CA THR A 20 -21.24 20.73 38.82
C THR A 20 -21.65 20.98 37.37
N HIS A 21 -20.76 21.52 36.52
CA HIS A 21 -21.10 21.82 35.14
C HIS A 21 -20.85 20.61 34.24
N GLN A 22 -21.90 20.19 33.54
CA GLN A 22 -21.81 19.21 32.46
C GLN A 22 -20.90 19.80 31.37
N LEU A 23 -19.78 19.14 31.07
CA LEU A 23 -18.80 19.59 30.07
C LEU A 23 -19.00 18.94 28.70
N HIS A 24 -19.59 17.75 28.68
CA HIS A 24 -19.70 16.90 27.51
C HIS A 24 -21.15 16.56 27.23
N LEU A 25 -21.49 16.46 25.94
CA LEU A 25 -22.76 15.93 25.50
C LEU A 25 -22.80 14.43 25.76
N SER A 26 -23.93 13.93 26.26
CA SER A 26 -24.23 12.51 26.25
C SER A 26 -24.41 12.01 24.81
N GLY A 27 -24.40 10.68 24.62
CA GLY A 27 -24.63 10.09 23.30
C GLY A 27 -25.98 10.50 22.70
N GLN A 28 -27.02 10.62 23.53
CA GLN A 28 -28.35 11.04 23.11
C GLN A 28 -28.39 12.53 22.76
N GLU A 29 -27.82 13.39 23.60
CA GLU A 29 -27.75 14.84 23.35
C GLU A 29 -26.99 15.16 22.06
N ARG A 30 -25.92 14.39 21.78
CA ARG A 30 -25.15 14.53 20.54
C ARG A 30 -25.97 14.14 19.31
N ALA A 31 -26.70 13.02 19.37
CA ALA A 31 -27.55 12.58 18.27
C ALA A 31 -28.70 13.58 18.01
N GLU A 32 -29.31 14.12 19.08
CA GLU A 32 -30.35 15.14 18.95
C GLU A 32 -29.82 16.46 18.37
N PHE A 33 -28.62 16.89 18.76
CA PHE A 33 -27.97 18.08 18.20
C PHE A 33 -27.57 17.88 16.73
N GLU A 34 -27.09 16.68 16.37
CA GLU A 34 -26.78 16.31 14.99
C GLU A 34 -28.02 16.37 14.08
N ALA A 35 -29.14 15.80 14.53
CA ALA A 35 -30.41 15.89 13.80
C ALA A 35 -30.87 17.34 13.60
N LEU A 36 -30.70 18.21 14.62
CA LEU A 36 -31.05 19.63 14.53
C LEU A 36 -30.20 20.36 13.47
N VAL A 37 -28.90 20.10 13.43
CA VAL A 37 -27.98 20.70 12.45
C VAL A 37 -28.27 20.21 11.03
N LEU A 38 -28.53 18.91 10.85
CA LEU A 38 -28.83 18.32 9.54
C LEU A 38 -30.17 18.82 8.97
N ALA A 39 -31.17 19.03 9.83
CA ALA A 39 -32.46 19.60 9.42
C ALA A 39 -32.37 21.10 9.07
N ASN A 40 -31.30 21.80 9.48
CA ASN A 40 -31.12 23.24 9.28
C ASN A 40 -29.71 23.57 8.75
N PRO A 41 -29.35 23.11 7.53
CA PRO A 41 -27.96 23.11 7.05
C PRO A 41 -27.33 24.50 6.89
N THR A 42 -28.14 25.53 6.68
CA THR A 42 -27.70 26.92 6.51
C THR A 42 -27.65 27.72 7.82
N ALA A 43 -28.14 27.15 8.93
CA ALA A 43 -28.30 27.90 10.17
C ALA A 43 -26.97 28.28 10.84
N GLY A 44 -26.89 29.54 11.27
CA GLY A 44 -25.76 30.08 12.04
C GLY A 44 -25.68 29.53 13.47
N PRO A 45 -24.54 29.63 14.18
CA PRO A 45 -24.46 29.15 15.57
C PRO A 45 -25.41 29.90 16.51
N LEU A 46 -25.61 31.20 16.28
CA LEU A 46 -26.56 32.01 17.03
C LEU A 46 -28.02 31.61 16.72
N GLU A 47 -28.30 31.30 15.46
CA GLU A 47 -29.63 30.87 15.02
C GLU A 47 -30.00 29.50 15.61
N LEU A 48 -29.05 28.55 15.65
CA LEU A 48 -29.23 27.27 16.33
C LEU A 48 -29.40 27.42 17.85
N CYS A 49 -28.73 28.41 18.46
CA CYS A 49 -28.84 28.72 19.89
C CYS A 49 -30.20 29.32 20.27
N VAL A 50 -30.84 30.04 19.36
CA VAL A 50 -32.15 30.67 19.59
C VAL A 50 -33.29 29.77 19.13
N GLY A 51 -33.01 28.86 18.19
CA GLY A 51 -34.01 28.04 17.51
C GLY A 51 -34.17 28.51 16.05
N PRO A 52 -33.89 27.65 15.05
CA PRO A 52 -34.06 28.00 13.64
C PRO A 52 -35.49 28.43 13.31
N ARG A 53 -35.66 29.44 12.46
CA ARG A 53 -36.99 29.94 12.10
C ARG A 53 -37.70 28.99 11.16
N ASN A 54 -38.97 28.69 11.44
CA ASN A 54 -39.86 27.93 10.58
C ASN A 54 -41.20 28.67 10.39
N LEU A 55 -42.05 28.17 9.51
CA LEU A 55 -43.37 28.75 9.19
C LEU A 55 -44.32 28.88 10.41
N LYS A 56 -44.04 28.18 11.51
CA LYS A 56 -44.84 28.17 12.74
C LYS A 56 -44.16 28.91 13.91
N GLY A 57 -43.02 29.57 13.70
CA GLY A 57 -42.27 30.30 14.72
C GLY A 57 -40.81 29.82 14.86
N THR A 58 -40.23 29.97 16.04
CA THR A 58 -38.89 29.45 16.36
C THR A 58 -38.96 27.94 16.61
N GLY A 59 -38.11 27.18 15.92
CA GLY A 59 -37.96 25.73 16.12
C GLY A 59 -37.17 25.39 17.39
N LYS A 60 -36.89 24.09 17.58
CA LYS A 60 -36.15 23.56 18.74
C LYS A 60 -34.78 24.23 18.86
N SER A 61 -34.46 24.77 20.03
CA SER A 61 -33.17 25.37 20.31
C SER A 61 -32.12 24.33 20.67
N ALA A 62 -30.87 24.55 20.28
CA ALA A 62 -29.72 23.79 20.76
C ALA A 62 -29.53 23.95 22.28
N ALA A 63 -29.89 25.11 22.85
CA ALA A 63 -29.82 25.36 24.29
C ALA A 63 -30.75 24.44 25.10
N ASP A 64 -31.85 23.97 24.50
CA ASP A 64 -32.80 23.05 25.13
C ASP A 64 -32.33 21.60 25.10
N ILE A 65 -31.29 21.29 24.31
CA ILE A 65 -30.75 19.92 24.17
C ILE A 65 -29.78 19.61 25.31
N ALA A 66 -28.86 20.52 25.64
CA ALA A 66 -27.90 20.30 26.70
C ALA A 66 -27.31 21.63 27.21
N LEU A 67 -26.97 21.69 28.50
CA LEU A 67 -26.39 22.89 29.14
C LEU A 67 -25.12 23.44 28.44
N PRO A 68 -24.18 22.60 27.93
CA PRO A 68 -23.03 23.09 27.16
C PRO A 68 -23.39 23.90 25.90
N LEU A 69 -24.56 23.67 25.33
CA LEU A 69 -25.00 24.29 24.08
C LEU A 69 -25.64 25.68 24.29
N LEU A 70 -25.67 26.20 25.52
CA LEU A 70 -25.94 27.63 25.75
C LEU A 70 -24.84 28.53 25.20
N SER A 71 -23.62 27.99 25.02
CA SER A 71 -22.51 28.74 24.45
C SER A 71 -22.54 28.70 22.92
N LYS A 72 -22.64 29.89 22.31
CA LYS A 72 -22.52 30.08 20.85
C LYS A 72 -21.21 29.50 20.29
N ASP A 73 -20.11 29.64 21.02
CA ASP A 73 -18.81 29.11 20.60
C ASP A 73 -18.79 27.59 20.65
N ARG A 74 -19.43 27.00 21.66
CA ARG A 74 -19.60 25.55 21.74
C ARG A 74 -20.45 25.03 20.57
N ILE A 75 -21.58 25.68 20.28
CA ILE A 75 -22.41 25.35 19.10
C ILE A 75 -21.59 25.46 17.81
N LYS A 76 -20.77 26.52 17.65
CA LYS A 76 -19.92 26.68 16.47
C LYS A 76 -18.97 25.51 16.28
N VAL A 77 -18.31 25.06 17.34
CA VAL A 77 -17.38 23.92 17.32
C VAL A 77 -18.12 22.62 16.97
N GLU A 78 -19.17 22.28 17.71
CA GLU A 78 -19.93 21.04 17.51
C GLU A 78 -20.61 21.00 16.13
N ARG A 79 -21.21 22.11 15.68
CA ARG A 79 -21.80 22.22 14.33
C ARG A 79 -20.75 22.06 13.25
N ASN A 80 -19.58 22.66 13.41
CA ASN A 80 -18.50 22.50 12.45
C ASN A 80 -17.97 21.06 12.43
N GLN A 81 -17.96 20.35 13.56
CA GLN A 81 -17.65 18.92 13.59
C GLN A 81 -18.69 18.09 12.82
N ILE A 82 -19.99 18.37 13.01
CA ILE A 82 -21.06 17.68 12.27
C ILE A 82 -20.99 17.97 10.77
N ARG A 83 -20.78 19.25 10.38
CA ARG A 83 -20.64 19.66 8.97
C ARG A 83 -19.38 19.09 8.32
N ARG A 84 -18.33 18.81 9.11
CA ARG A 84 -17.12 18.13 8.65
C ARG A 84 -17.27 16.60 8.66
N GLY A 85 -18.38 16.08 9.18
CA GLY A 85 -18.59 14.66 9.46
C GLY A 85 -17.90 14.24 10.78
N SER A 86 -18.58 13.41 11.56
CA SER A 86 -17.96 12.73 12.70
C SER A 86 -16.96 11.70 12.17
N LYS A 87 -15.68 12.08 12.12
CA LYS A 87 -14.54 11.43 11.43
C LYS A 87 -14.57 11.77 9.93
N GLY A 88 -13.56 12.53 9.51
CA GLY A 88 -13.54 13.16 8.19
C GLY A 88 -13.68 12.14 7.07
N ASP A 89 -14.78 12.23 6.32
CA ASP A 89 -14.93 11.58 5.01
C ASP A 89 -16.24 11.95 4.30
N LEU A 90 -16.53 13.25 4.16
CA LEU A 90 -17.50 13.71 3.16
C LEU A 90 -17.14 15.12 2.66
N LYS A 91 -15.95 15.25 2.09
CA LYS A 91 -15.81 16.16 0.95
C LYS A 91 -16.68 15.56 -0.17
N SER A 92 -17.43 16.39 -0.90
CA SER A 92 -18.06 15.90 -2.13
C SER A 92 -16.97 15.32 -3.03
N LEU A 93 -17.32 14.35 -3.90
CA LEU A 93 -16.36 13.83 -4.87
C LEU A 93 -15.67 14.97 -5.63
N ASP A 94 -16.44 16.00 -6.03
CA ASP A 94 -15.93 17.19 -6.69
C ASP A 94 -14.85 17.91 -5.85
N ALA A 95 -15.08 18.09 -4.55
CA ALA A 95 -14.11 18.75 -3.67
C ALA A 95 -12.85 17.91 -3.43
N SER A 96 -12.98 16.59 -3.39
CA SER A 96 -11.83 15.68 -3.29
C SER A 96 -11.01 15.62 -4.57
N LEU A 97 -11.66 15.68 -5.74
CA LEU A 97 -10.98 15.72 -7.04
C LEU A 97 -10.21 17.03 -7.22
N VAL A 98 -10.81 18.17 -6.87
CA VAL A 98 -10.11 19.48 -6.90
C VAL A 98 -8.89 19.46 -5.97
N GLU A 99 -9.02 18.93 -4.75
CA GLU A 99 -7.88 18.82 -3.83
C GLU A 99 -6.79 17.88 -4.36
N PHE A 100 -7.17 16.79 -5.03
CA PHE A 100 -6.19 15.87 -5.65
C PHE A 100 -5.50 16.52 -6.85
N GLU A 101 -6.20 17.30 -7.66
CA GLU A 101 -5.61 18.08 -8.75
C GLU A 101 -4.64 19.14 -8.21
N GLU A 102 -5.05 19.89 -7.18
CA GLU A 102 -4.17 20.85 -6.49
C GLU A 102 -2.92 20.15 -5.96
N PHE A 103 -3.07 19.00 -5.29
CA PHE A 103 -1.95 18.19 -4.82
C PHE A 103 -1.02 17.76 -5.96
N CYS A 104 -1.55 17.30 -7.09
CA CYS A 104 -0.73 16.93 -8.25
C CYS A 104 -0.03 18.11 -8.92
N VAL A 105 -0.54 19.34 -8.75
CA VAL A 105 0.09 20.56 -9.26
C VAL A 105 1.18 21.05 -8.30
N GLU A 106 0.93 20.97 -6.99
CA GLU A 106 1.88 21.40 -5.96
C GLU A 106 3.06 20.44 -5.83
N GLU A 107 2.81 19.13 -5.97
CA GLU A 107 3.79 18.09 -5.75
C GLU A 107 4.29 17.49 -7.07
N ASP A 108 5.57 17.76 -7.37
CA ASP A 108 6.23 17.33 -8.61
C ASP A 108 6.55 15.83 -8.67
N PHE A 109 6.31 15.11 -7.58
CA PHE A 109 6.63 13.69 -7.47
C PHE A 109 5.52 12.77 -7.96
N VAL A 110 4.31 13.27 -8.24
CA VAL A 110 3.25 12.42 -8.80
C VAL A 110 3.53 12.20 -10.29
N ILE A 111 3.67 10.94 -10.71
CA ILE A 111 3.88 10.62 -12.12
C ILE A 111 2.63 11.01 -12.90
N GLN A 112 2.83 11.77 -13.97
CA GLN A 112 1.75 12.21 -14.85
C GLN A 112 0.96 11.01 -15.37
N TYR A 113 -0.37 11.14 -15.40
CA TYR A 113 -1.35 10.12 -15.83
C TYR A 113 -1.64 8.99 -14.81
N PRO A 114 -2.18 9.32 -13.62
CA PRO A 114 -2.70 8.29 -12.72
C PRO A 114 -3.81 7.48 -13.40
N THR A 115 -3.86 6.18 -13.13
CA THR A 115 -5.00 5.36 -13.55
C THR A 115 -6.05 5.44 -12.45
N ILE A 116 -7.24 5.97 -12.75
CA ILE A 116 -8.34 6.11 -11.78
C ILE A 116 -9.59 5.47 -12.38
N GLY A 117 -10.19 4.55 -11.64
CA GLY A 117 -11.34 3.75 -12.09
C GLY A 117 -11.52 2.49 -11.23
N PRO A 118 -12.12 1.42 -11.77
CA PRO A 118 -12.22 0.13 -11.07
C PRO A 118 -10.86 -0.39 -10.60
N VAL A 119 -9.84 -0.22 -11.43
CA VAL A 119 -8.43 -0.36 -11.08
C VAL A 119 -7.86 1.05 -10.95
N SER A 120 -7.44 1.41 -9.75
CA SER A 120 -6.84 2.72 -9.47
C SER A 120 -5.42 2.55 -8.98
N VAL A 121 -4.47 3.15 -9.70
CA VAL A 121 -3.05 3.15 -9.39
C VAL A 121 -2.49 4.56 -9.58
N ILE A 122 -1.95 5.11 -8.49
CA ILE A 122 -1.30 6.43 -8.48
C ILE A 122 0.16 6.20 -8.13
N SER A 123 1.04 6.50 -9.06
CA SER A 123 2.49 6.28 -8.93
C SER A 123 3.20 7.57 -8.60
N MET A 124 4.18 7.49 -7.72
CA MET A 124 4.88 8.61 -7.09
C MET A 124 6.39 8.33 -7.13
N GLN A 125 7.15 9.29 -7.63
CA GLN A 125 8.59 9.22 -7.79
C GLN A 125 9.20 10.63 -7.78
N THR A 126 10.16 10.88 -6.90
CA THR A 126 10.95 12.12 -6.91
C THR A 126 12.14 12.01 -7.88
N ALA A 127 12.75 13.14 -8.24
CA ALA A 127 14.00 13.14 -9.02
C ALA A 127 15.12 12.30 -8.37
N ALA A 128 15.22 12.31 -7.04
CA ALA A 128 16.19 11.49 -6.32
C ALA A 128 15.91 9.99 -6.50
N MET A 129 14.64 9.58 -6.37
CA MET A 129 14.23 8.19 -6.62
C MET A 129 14.55 7.74 -8.06
N GLN A 130 14.27 8.59 -9.06
CA GLN A 130 14.55 8.30 -10.46
C GLN A 130 16.05 8.16 -10.74
N SER A 131 16.89 8.95 -10.06
CA SER A 131 18.34 8.93 -10.27
C SER A 131 18.99 7.58 -9.94
N GLU A 132 18.37 6.80 -9.04
CA GLU A 132 18.83 5.47 -8.58
C GLU A 132 18.42 4.31 -9.51
N LEU A 133 17.63 4.57 -10.57
CA LEU A 133 17.22 3.55 -11.54
C LEU A 133 18.34 3.12 -12.49
N ILE A 134 19.24 4.04 -12.84
CA ILE A 134 20.40 3.78 -13.71
C ILE A 134 21.65 4.19 -12.95
N LYS A 135 22.51 3.21 -12.68
CA LYS A 135 23.78 3.40 -11.96
C LYS A 135 24.91 3.66 -12.95
N ASP A 136 25.82 4.57 -12.61
CA ASP A 136 26.98 4.92 -13.45
C ASP A 136 27.95 3.74 -13.63
N ALA A 137 28.03 2.86 -12.64
CA ALA A 137 28.78 1.61 -12.69
C ALA A 137 27.98 0.49 -12.02
N PRO A 138 28.01 -0.74 -12.56
CA PRO A 138 27.45 -1.89 -11.87
C PRO A 138 28.23 -2.13 -10.57
N ILE A 139 27.51 -2.42 -9.49
CA ILE A 139 28.12 -2.82 -8.23
C ILE A 139 28.71 -4.22 -8.44
N GLU A 140 29.92 -4.47 -7.93
CA GLU A 140 30.61 -5.76 -8.12
C GLU A 140 29.76 -6.97 -7.69
N ASP A 141 28.90 -6.78 -6.69
CA ASP A 141 27.88 -7.74 -6.31
C ASP A 141 26.65 -7.62 -7.24
N ASP A 142 26.53 -8.54 -8.21
CA ASP A 142 25.40 -8.59 -9.15
C ASP A 142 24.04 -8.70 -8.45
N ALA A 143 24.00 -9.22 -7.21
CA ALA A 143 22.74 -9.39 -6.46
C ALA A 143 22.06 -8.07 -6.10
N VAL A 144 22.81 -6.96 -6.01
CA VAL A 144 22.26 -5.63 -5.63
C VAL A 144 22.01 -4.70 -6.82
N ASN A 145 22.22 -5.18 -8.04
CA ASN A 145 21.99 -4.40 -9.27
C ASN A 145 20.55 -4.49 -9.79
N GLY A 146 19.71 -5.35 -9.21
CA GLY A 146 18.28 -5.46 -9.55
C GLY A 146 17.38 -4.55 -8.72
N ILE A 147 16.11 -4.49 -9.11
CA ILE A 147 15.04 -3.84 -8.35
C ILE A 147 14.34 -4.88 -7.48
N VAL A 148 13.91 -4.52 -6.28
CA VAL A 148 13.07 -5.35 -5.41
C VAL A 148 11.71 -4.68 -5.30
N THR A 149 10.64 -5.41 -5.61
CA THR A 149 9.26 -4.90 -5.48
C THR A 149 8.52 -5.70 -4.44
N ASP A 150 7.83 -5.02 -3.53
CA ASP A 150 7.04 -5.65 -2.48
C ASP A 150 5.84 -4.78 -2.06
N ALA A 151 4.75 -5.43 -1.67
CA ALA A 151 3.52 -4.79 -1.26
C ALA A 151 3.43 -4.65 0.26
N ALA A 152 3.28 -3.43 0.75
CA ALA A 152 3.01 -3.17 2.16
C ALA A 152 1.50 -3.15 2.43
N HIS A 153 1.04 -4.15 3.19
CA HIS A 153 -0.33 -4.24 3.68
C HIS A 153 -0.54 -3.38 4.94
N GLY A 154 -1.73 -2.77 5.06
CA GLY A 154 -2.12 -2.04 6.27
C GLY A 154 -1.49 -0.65 6.45
N PHE A 155 -0.82 -0.14 5.43
CA PHE A 155 -0.36 1.25 5.39
C PHE A 155 -1.54 2.23 5.29
N TRP A 156 -2.52 1.89 4.45
CA TRP A 156 -3.74 2.67 4.26
C TRP A 156 -4.82 2.31 5.28
N GLN A 157 -5.73 3.25 5.53
CA GLN A 157 -6.86 3.03 6.45
C GLN A 157 -7.79 1.92 5.94
N GLU A 158 -8.05 1.88 4.64
CA GLU A 158 -8.82 0.81 4.03
C GLU A 158 -7.91 -0.39 3.77
N SER A 159 -8.27 -1.52 4.40
CA SER A 159 -7.53 -2.78 4.41
C SER A 159 -7.26 -3.38 3.02
N LYS A 160 -8.08 -3.06 2.02
CA LYS A 160 -7.93 -3.55 0.64
C LYS A 160 -6.90 -2.76 -0.17
N MET A 161 -6.58 -1.55 0.26
CA MET A 161 -5.63 -0.68 -0.44
C MET A 161 -4.21 -1.09 -0.09
N LEU A 162 -3.33 -1.03 -1.08
CA LEU A 162 -1.93 -1.42 -0.95
C LEU A 162 -1.00 -0.26 -1.25
N LEU A 163 0.13 -0.25 -0.56
CA LEU A 163 1.28 0.57 -0.91
C LEU A 163 2.30 -0.36 -1.57
N LEU A 164 2.51 -0.23 -2.87
CA LEU A 164 3.50 -1.02 -3.60
C LEU A 164 4.79 -0.20 -3.73
N ILE A 165 5.93 -0.81 -3.40
CA ILE A 165 7.23 -0.12 -3.43
C ILE A 165 8.19 -0.93 -4.28
N SER A 166 8.74 -0.31 -5.32
CA SER A 166 9.94 -0.77 -6.01
C SER A 166 11.16 -0.06 -5.42
N SER A 167 12.20 -0.81 -5.07
CA SER A 167 13.42 -0.30 -4.45
C SER A 167 14.68 -0.73 -5.20
N SER A 168 15.68 0.15 -5.25
CA SER A 168 17.02 -0.11 -5.77
C SER A 168 18.05 0.15 -4.68
N TYR A 169 19.17 -0.56 -4.69
CA TYR A 169 20.25 -0.33 -3.74
C TYR A 169 21.09 0.90 -4.13
N SER A 170 21.10 1.92 -3.29
CA SER A 170 21.94 3.10 -3.45
C SER A 170 23.33 2.85 -2.88
N SER A 171 24.36 2.93 -3.72
CA SER A 171 25.76 2.82 -3.30
C SER A 171 26.24 4.06 -2.53
N VAL A 172 25.59 5.21 -2.70
CA VAL A 172 25.93 6.43 -1.96
C VAL A 172 25.44 6.33 -0.52
N LEU A 173 24.18 5.90 -0.33
CA LEU A 173 23.58 5.78 0.99
C LEU A 173 23.83 4.42 1.66
N GLN A 174 24.37 3.45 0.93
CA GLN A 174 24.61 2.08 1.36
C GLN A 174 23.33 1.38 1.87
N MET A 175 22.18 1.71 1.28
CA MET A 175 20.87 1.18 1.68
C MET A 175 19.92 1.04 0.50
N TRP A 176 18.88 0.22 0.69
CA TRP A 176 17.77 0.13 -0.25
C TRP A 176 16.92 1.39 -0.20
N MET A 177 16.76 2.03 -1.34
CA MET A 177 16.02 3.26 -1.54
C MET A 177 14.80 2.99 -2.42
N PRO A 178 13.62 3.51 -2.08
CA PRO A 178 12.49 3.50 -2.99
C PRO A 178 12.85 4.20 -4.30
N VAL A 179 12.54 3.57 -5.42
CA VAL A 179 12.66 4.16 -6.76
C VAL A 179 11.29 4.43 -7.38
N LEU A 180 10.24 3.77 -6.90
CA LEU A 180 8.86 4.06 -7.26
C LEU A 180 7.94 3.60 -6.13
N ILE A 181 6.98 4.44 -5.77
CA ILE A 181 5.94 4.12 -4.79
C ILE A 181 4.59 4.26 -5.48
N SER A 182 3.69 3.29 -5.30
CA SER A 182 2.33 3.40 -5.83
C SER A 182 1.28 3.11 -4.77
N TYR A 183 0.27 3.95 -4.75
CA TYR A 183 -1.03 3.60 -4.21
C TYR A 183 -1.74 2.64 -5.18
N MET A 184 -2.40 1.61 -4.64
CA MET A 184 -3.29 0.73 -5.40
C MET A 184 -4.56 0.48 -4.60
N ASN A 185 -5.73 0.55 -5.24
CA ASN A 185 -7.02 0.21 -4.61
C ASN A 185 -7.31 -1.30 -4.57
N GLY A 186 -6.33 -2.14 -4.92
CA GLY A 186 -6.44 -3.60 -4.97
C GLY A 186 -5.10 -4.27 -5.36
N ALA A 187 -5.17 -5.57 -5.63
CA ALA A 187 -4.00 -6.45 -5.84
C ALA A 187 -4.16 -7.39 -7.04
N SER A 188 -4.91 -7.00 -8.07
CA SER A 188 -5.02 -7.81 -9.30
C SER A 188 -3.80 -7.60 -10.20
N ALA A 189 -3.63 -8.48 -11.19
CA ALA A 189 -2.57 -8.34 -12.19
C ALA A 189 -2.60 -6.97 -12.90
N ASP A 190 -3.78 -6.37 -13.09
CA ASP A 190 -3.91 -5.03 -13.70
C ASP A 190 -3.35 -3.93 -12.79
N HIS A 191 -3.46 -4.06 -11.46
CA HIS A 191 -2.87 -3.08 -10.55
C HIS A 191 -1.35 -3.10 -10.66
N TYR A 192 -0.78 -4.30 -10.60
CA TYR A 192 0.65 -4.50 -10.78
C TYR A 192 1.13 -4.07 -12.17
N HIS A 193 0.33 -4.30 -13.21
CA HIS A 193 0.61 -3.85 -14.57
C HIS A 193 0.86 -2.33 -14.61
N HIS A 194 -0.05 -1.53 -14.04
CA HIS A 194 0.11 -0.07 -14.04
C HIS A 194 1.33 0.40 -13.24
N HIS A 195 1.65 -0.25 -12.11
CA HIS A 195 2.87 0.05 -11.36
C HIS A 195 4.13 -0.22 -12.19
N PHE A 196 4.24 -1.43 -12.75
CA PHE A 196 5.43 -1.82 -13.52
C PHE A 196 5.56 -1.03 -14.83
N LEU A 197 4.45 -0.70 -15.49
CA LEU A 197 4.49 0.13 -16.69
C LEU A 197 5.02 1.54 -16.38
N ALA A 198 4.59 2.14 -15.25
CA ALA A 198 5.14 3.41 -14.78
C ALA A 198 6.64 3.29 -14.45
N LEU A 199 7.06 2.20 -13.80
CA LEU A 199 8.48 1.92 -13.52
C LEU A 199 9.30 1.83 -14.81
N PHE A 200 8.82 1.09 -15.81
CA PHE A 200 9.55 0.86 -17.06
C PHE A 200 9.70 2.14 -17.88
N ARG A 201 8.65 2.96 -17.94
CA ARG A 201 8.73 4.30 -18.56
C ARG A 201 9.73 5.19 -17.83
N SER A 202 9.76 5.18 -16.50
CA SER A 202 10.75 5.93 -15.74
C SER A 202 12.19 5.45 -15.97
N ILE A 203 12.41 4.13 -16.06
CA ILE A 203 13.71 3.54 -16.44
C ILE A 203 14.14 4.03 -17.82
N ARG A 204 13.23 4.02 -18.81
CA ARG A 204 13.50 4.54 -20.15
C ARG A 204 13.87 6.02 -20.12
N ASP A 205 13.10 6.84 -19.42
CA ASP A 205 13.33 8.29 -19.38
C ASP A 205 14.69 8.60 -18.74
N ARG A 206 15.05 7.88 -17.67
CA ARG A 206 16.37 7.97 -17.06
C ARG A 206 17.48 7.47 -17.98
N ALA A 207 17.29 6.33 -18.64
CA ALA A 207 18.27 5.78 -19.58
C ALA A 207 18.55 6.74 -20.73
N ASN A 208 17.51 7.36 -21.30
CA ASN A 208 17.62 8.39 -22.33
C ASN A 208 18.39 9.61 -21.82
N ALA A 209 18.07 10.11 -20.62
CA ALA A 209 18.77 11.23 -20.02
C ALA A 209 20.26 10.96 -19.76
N CYS A 210 20.62 9.71 -19.45
CA CYS A 210 22.00 9.27 -19.25
C CYS A 210 22.72 8.83 -20.54
N GLY A 211 22.03 8.78 -21.69
CA GLY A 211 22.59 8.23 -22.92
C GLY A 211 22.87 6.71 -22.86
N VAL A 212 22.21 6.00 -21.95
CA VAL A 212 22.34 4.55 -21.76
C VAL A 212 21.37 3.83 -22.69
N LYS A 213 21.86 2.82 -23.40
CA LYS A 213 21.01 1.99 -24.26
C LYS A 213 20.03 1.19 -23.42
N LEU A 214 18.75 1.27 -23.77
CA LEU A 214 17.70 0.46 -23.17
C LEU A 214 17.92 -1.03 -23.49
N THR A 215 18.12 -1.85 -22.46
CA THR A 215 18.28 -3.31 -22.59
C THR A 215 17.39 -4.03 -21.58
N ASP A 216 16.97 -5.25 -21.91
CA ASP A 216 16.11 -6.09 -21.06
C ASP A 216 16.64 -6.23 -19.62
N SER A 217 17.96 -6.24 -19.44
CA SER A 217 18.62 -6.35 -18.13
C SER A 217 18.30 -5.23 -17.15
N LEU A 218 17.91 -4.04 -17.63
CA LEU A 218 17.54 -2.91 -16.79
C LEU A 218 16.22 -3.14 -16.03
N PHE A 219 15.42 -4.11 -16.47
CA PHE A 219 14.13 -4.43 -15.86
C PHE A 219 14.18 -5.64 -14.92
N ARG A 220 15.38 -6.15 -14.57
CA ARG A 220 15.50 -7.27 -13.63
C ARG A 220 14.85 -6.92 -12.29
N ASN A 221 13.96 -7.80 -11.83
CA ASN A 221 13.20 -7.54 -10.62
C ASN A 221 13.11 -8.79 -9.72
N VAL A 222 13.17 -8.55 -8.42
CA VAL A 222 12.94 -9.54 -7.37
C VAL A 222 11.56 -9.27 -6.79
N LEU A 223 10.66 -10.22 -6.96
CA LEU A 223 9.27 -10.09 -6.53
C LEU A 223 8.97 -11.03 -5.37
N ASP A 224 7.87 -10.75 -4.66
CA ASP A 224 7.14 -11.83 -4.06
C ASP A 224 6.56 -12.68 -5.22
N PHE A 225 6.72 -13.99 -5.19
CA PHE A 225 6.23 -14.82 -6.30
C PHE A 225 4.71 -14.97 -6.17
N SER A 226 3.93 -13.89 -6.14
CA SER A 226 2.48 -13.95 -6.32
C SER A 226 2.12 -14.01 -7.81
N GLU A 227 1.04 -14.71 -8.13
CA GLU A 227 0.60 -14.89 -9.52
C GLU A 227 0.20 -13.57 -10.17
N ALA A 228 -0.48 -12.72 -9.40
CA ALA A 228 -0.94 -11.41 -9.84
C ALA A 228 0.25 -10.48 -10.12
N GLU A 229 1.25 -10.42 -9.25
CA GLU A 229 2.42 -9.55 -9.44
C GLU A 229 3.25 -10.01 -10.63
N ARG A 230 3.53 -11.33 -10.74
CA ARG A 230 4.19 -11.92 -11.91
C ARG A 230 3.43 -11.63 -13.21
N GLY A 231 2.11 -11.81 -13.20
CA GLY A 231 1.25 -11.55 -14.35
C GLY A 231 1.27 -10.09 -14.77
N GLY A 232 1.17 -9.17 -13.80
CA GLY A 232 1.23 -7.72 -14.03
C GLY A 232 2.59 -7.26 -14.55
N PHE A 233 3.70 -7.80 -14.03
CA PHE A 233 5.04 -7.52 -14.55
C PHE A 233 5.17 -7.92 -16.01
N ILE A 234 4.78 -9.16 -16.35
CA ILE A 234 4.88 -9.68 -17.72
C ILE A 234 4.02 -8.85 -18.68
N SER A 235 2.77 -8.54 -18.30
CA SER A 235 1.88 -7.74 -19.16
C SER A 235 2.40 -6.32 -19.34
N ALA A 236 2.93 -5.68 -18.29
CA ALA A 236 3.55 -4.35 -18.37
C ALA A 236 4.77 -4.36 -19.28
N TYR A 237 5.58 -5.42 -19.22
CA TYR A 237 6.80 -5.53 -20.01
C TYR A 237 6.47 -5.66 -21.50
N ILE A 238 5.47 -6.47 -21.83
CA ILE A 238 4.96 -6.60 -23.19
C ILE A 238 4.42 -5.25 -23.69
N ALA A 239 3.53 -4.61 -22.92
CA ALA A 239 2.95 -3.33 -23.28
C ALA A 239 4.02 -2.25 -23.52
N PHE A 240 4.99 -2.15 -22.60
CA PHE A 240 6.11 -1.24 -22.72
C PHE A 240 6.91 -1.46 -24.01
N TRP A 241 7.28 -2.69 -24.35
CA TRP A 241 8.05 -2.94 -25.57
C TRP A 241 7.24 -2.75 -26.85
N ILE A 242 5.92 -2.93 -26.81
CA ILE A 242 5.02 -2.57 -27.91
C ILE A 242 5.01 -1.05 -28.11
N GLU A 243 4.93 -0.26 -27.02
CA GLU A 243 5.03 1.21 -27.05
C GLU A 243 6.38 1.66 -27.64
N GLU A 244 7.47 0.99 -27.31
CA GLU A 244 8.80 1.25 -27.86
C GLU A 244 9.01 0.73 -29.30
N GLY A 245 7.98 0.15 -29.93
CA GLY A 245 8.03 -0.30 -31.33
C GLY A 245 8.88 -1.57 -31.55
N SER A 246 8.99 -2.43 -30.55
CA SER A 246 9.69 -3.72 -30.65
C SER A 246 9.12 -4.59 -31.77
N ARG A 247 10.01 -5.26 -32.53
CA ARG A 247 9.64 -6.25 -33.56
C ARG A 247 9.49 -7.67 -33.02
N ARG A 248 9.79 -7.88 -31.74
CA ARG A 248 9.66 -9.18 -31.07
C ARG A 248 8.19 -9.59 -31.00
N SER A 249 7.91 -10.88 -31.14
CA SER A 249 6.56 -11.39 -30.91
C SER A 249 6.17 -11.27 -29.43
N GLU A 250 4.87 -11.34 -29.12
CA GLU A 250 4.40 -11.34 -27.74
C GLU A 250 4.98 -12.51 -26.94
N ASP A 251 5.08 -13.70 -27.55
CA ASP A 251 5.66 -14.90 -26.92
C ASP A 251 7.15 -14.74 -26.61
N ASP A 252 7.90 -14.08 -27.49
CA ASP A 252 9.31 -13.75 -27.26
C ASP A 252 9.46 -12.76 -26.10
N LEU A 253 8.59 -11.74 -26.03
CA LEU A 253 8.59 -10.74 -24.96
C LEU A 253 8.21 -11.37 -23.62
N ARG A 254 7.21 -12.25 -23.60
CA ARG A 254 6.83 -13.03 -22.42
C ARG A 254 7.98 -13.88 -21.91
N SER A 255 8.60 -14.64 -22.81
CA SER A 255 9.76 -15.48 -22.48
C SER A 255 10.96 -14.68 -21.99
N ALA A 256 11.14 -13.45 -22.48
CA ALA A 256 12.17 -12.53 -21.99
C ALA A 256 11.82 -12.03 -20.58
N ALA A 257 10.58 -11.56 -20.35
CA ALA A 257 10.11 -11.06 -19.06
C ALA A 257 10.27 -12.10 -17.94
N GLU A 258 9.91 -13.36 -18.21
CA GLU A 258 10.03 -14.45 -17.23
C GLU A 258 11.48 -14.69 -16.77
N LYS A 259 12.47 -14.45 -17.64
CA LYS A 259 13.89 -14.59 -17.31
C LYS A 259 14.43 -13.44 -16.46
N LEU A 260 13.74 -12.29 -16.47
CA LEU A 260 14.10 -11.10 -15.70
C LEU A 260 13.63 -11.18 -14.25
N LEU A 261 12.66 -12.06 -13.97
CA LEU A 261 12.11 -12.24 -12.64
C LEU A 261 12.93 -13.22 -11.80
N LYS A 262 13.12 -12.82 -10.54
CA LYS A 262 13.71 -13.66 -9.50
C LYS A 262 12.80 -13.66 -8.27
N GLY A 263 12.89 -14.73 -7.51
CA GLY A 263 12.13 -14.86 -6.27
C GLY A 263 12.84 -14.30 -5.09
N CYS A 264 12.07 -13.66 -4.21
CA CYS A 264 12.57 -13.23 -2.93
C CYS A 264 12.99 -14.41 -2.02
N ARG A 265 14.24 -14.38 -1.54
CA ARG A 265 14.82 -15.36 -0.59
C ARG A 265 13.99 -15.49 0.69
N GLN A 266 13.49 -14.38 1.22
CA GLN A 266 12.68 -14.37 2.45
C GLN A 266 11.35 -15.09 2.23
N HIS A 267 10.66 -14.79 1.13
CA HIS A 267 9.40 -15.45 0.78
C HIS A 267 9.59 -16.95 0.50
N PHE A 268 10.69 -17.34 -0.14
CA PHE A 268 11.04 -18.75 -0.28
C PHE A 268 11.24 -19.42 1.09
N GLY A 269 12.01 -18.81 1.99
CA GLY A 269 12.24 -19.32 3.35
C GLY A 269 10.96 -19.42 4.20
N ALA A 270 10.07 -18.44 4.08
CA ALA A 270 8.75 -18.47 4.70
C ALA A 270 7.90 -19.63 4.12
N GLY A 271 7.94 -19.83 2.79
CA GLY A 271 7.31 -20.96 2.11
C GLY A 271 7.83 -22.31 2.60
N VAL A 272 9.14 -22.48 2.72
CA VAL A 272 9.78 -23.67 3.29
C VAL A 272 9.29 -23.92 4.72
N THR A 273 9.19 -22.87 5.53
CA THR A 273 8.70 -23.01 6.91
C THR A 273 7.24 -23.45 6.95
N ARG A 274 6.38 -22.88 6.10
CA ARG A 274 4.95 -23.22 6.00
C ARG A 274 4.74 -24.66 5.52
N ILE A 275 5.40 -25.05 4.43
CA ILE A 275 5.30 -26.40 3.88
C ILE A 275 5.84 -27.44 4.87
N GLY A 276 6.96 -27.14 5.53
CA GLY A 276 7.54 -28.04 6.54
C GLY A 276 6.71 -28.21 7.81
N ARG A 277 5.72 -27.35 8.08
CA ARG A 277 4.74 -27.53 9.17
C ARG A 277 3.52 -28.34 8.76
N ASN A 278 3.28 -28.53 7.47
CA ASN A 278 2.14 -29.28 6.97
C ASN A 278 2.46 -30.77 6.96
N SER A 279 2.02 -31.48 8.01
CA SER A 279 2.22 -32.93 8.17
C SER A 279 1.60 -33.79 7.06
N GLY A 280 0.62 -33.25 6.32
CA GLY A 280 0.04 -33.92 5.16
C GLY A 280 0.96 -33.93 3.93
N ILE A 281 1.89 -32.98 3.84
CA ILE A 281 2.86 -32.84 2.75
C ILE A 281 4.22 -33.41 3.16
N ILE A 282 4.72 -33.00 4.33
CA ILE A 282 6.02 -33.41 4.88
C ILE A 282 5.77 -34.10 6.22
N PRO A 283 6.18 -35.38 6.40
CA PRO A 283 6.09 -36.05 7.69
C PRO A 283 6.82 -35.24 8.78
N SER A 284 6.23 -35.16 9.98
CA SER A 284 6.71 -34.28 11.05
C SER A 284 8.17 -34.57 11.46
N GLU A 285 8.55 -35.83 11.45
CA GLU A 285 9.90 -36.33 11.73
C GLU A 285 10.92 -35.94 10.65
N GLU A 286 10.47 -35.70 9.42
CA GLU A 286 11.33 -35.30 8.29
C GLU A 286 11.35 -33.78 8.06
N ALA A 287 10.57 -33.00 8.80
CA ALA A 287 10.45 -31.55 8.62
C ALA A 287 11.81 -30.82 8.72
N ALA A 288 12.68 -31.23 9.64
CA ALA A 288 14.01 -30.65 9.78
C ALA A 288 14.89 -30.94 8.55
N LEU A 289 14.80 -32.16 8.02
CA LEU A 289 15.54 -32.60 6.84
C LEU A 289 15.04 -31.88 5.58
N PHE A 290 13.72 -31.78 5.41
CA PHE A 290 13.10 -30.99 4.34
C PHE A 290 13.60 -29.54 4.35
N LYS A 291 13.54 -28.85 5.50
CA LYS A 291 14.02 -27.46 5.63
C LYS A 291 15.48 -27.32 5.21
N LYS A 292 16.35 -28.21 5.70
CA LYS A 292 17.78 -28.21 5.35
C LYS A 292 17.98 -28.38 3.84
N MET A 293 17.30 -29.34 3.23
CA MET A 293 17.43 -29.60 1.79
C MET A 293 16.88 -28.46 0.94
N ALA A 294 15.74 -27.89 1.32
CA ALA A 294 15.09 -26.81 0.57
C ALA A 294 15.86 -25.49 0.69
N LEU A 295 16.27 -25.08 1.89
CA LEU A 295 17.08 -23.87 2.07
C LEU A 295 18.47 -24.00 1.42
N GLY A 296 19.02 -25.21 1.36
CA GLY A 296 20.26 -25.49 0.65
C GLY A 296 20.19 -25.23 -0.86
N LEU A 297 19.00 -25.04 -1.45
CA LEU A 297 18.86 -24.66 -2.86
C LEU A 297 19.29 -23.20 -3.14
N LEU A 298 19.23 -22.32 -2.13
CA LEU A 298 19.44 -20.87 -2.29
C LEU A 298 20.89 -20.51 -2.61
N ASP A 299 21.85 -21.31 -2.13
CA ASP A 299 23.27 -20.98 -2.17
C ASP A 299 24.05 -21.88 -3.16
N LEU A 300 23.36 -22.52 -4.10
CA LEU A 300 23.99 -23.42 -5.07
C LEU A 300 24.67 -22.63 -6.20
N PRO A 301 25.95 -22.91 -6.51
CA PRO A 301 26.76 -22.06 -7.41
C PRO A 301 26.46 -22.26 -8.90
N SER A 302 25.51 -23.14 -9.26
CA SER A 302 25.18 -23.37 -10.67
C SER A 302 23.78 -23.95 -10.86
N VAL A 303 23.18 -23.64 -12.00
CA VAL A 303 21.87 -24.17 -12.42
C VAL A 303 21.89 -25.71 -12.48
N LYS A 304 22.98 -26.33 -12.95
CA LYS A 304 23.11 -27.79 -12.98
C LYS A 304 23.04 -28.41 -11.59
N LYS A 305 23.76 -27.84 -10.61
CA LYS A 305 23.70 -28.29 -9.21
C LYS A 305 22.32 -28.03 -8.61
N PHE A 306 21.72 -26.88 -8.88
CA PHE A 306 20.36 -26.54 -8.48
C PHE A 306 19.35 -27.60 -8.96
N GLN A 307 19.31 -27.88 -10.26
CA GLN A 307 18.40 -28.89 -10.84
C GLN A 307 18.62 -30.28 -10.25
N LYS A 308 19.87 -30.69 -9.99
CA LYS A 308 20.17 -31.97 -9.35
C LYS A 308 19.60 -32.05 -7.93
N HIS A 309 19.78 -31.00 -7.12
CA HIS A 309 19.28 -30.97 -5.74
C HIS A 309 17.75 -30.84 -5.70
N ALA A 310 17.17 -30.02 -6.59
CA ALA A 310 15.72 -29.91 -6.75
C ALA A 310 15.07 -31.26 -7.10
N LYS A 311 15.65 -32.00 -8.06
CA LYS A 311 15.20 -33.36 -8.40
C LYS A 311 15.32 -34.32 -7.21
N HIS A 312 16.40 -34.24 -6.44
CA HIS A 312 16.58 -35.07 -5.25
C HIS A 312 15.55 -34.73 -4.15
N LEU A 313 15.27 -33.44 -3.94
CA LEU A 313 14.23 -32.96 -3.03
C LEU A 313 12.84 -33.46 -3.44
N LEU A 314 12.48 -33.37 -4.73
CA LEU A 314 11.21 -33.89 -5.27
C LEU A 314 11.10 -35.41 -5.15
N LYS A 315 12.18 -36.14 -5.38
CA LYS A 315 12.18 -37.60 -5.21
C LYS A 315 11.89 -38.00 -3.76
N LYS A 316 12.40 -37.23 -2.79
CA LYS A 316 12.19 -37.49 -1.37
C LYS A 316 10.81 -37.02 -0.88
N PHE A 317 10.35 -35.87 -1.37
CA PHE A 317 9.09 -35.25 -0.98
C PHE A 317 8.21 -35.00 -2.21
N PRO A 318 7.59 -36.02 -2.83
CA PRO A 318 6.88 -35.85 -4.10
C PRO A 318 5.70 -34.86 -4.02
N LYS A 319 5.09 -34.70 -2.83
CA LYS A 319 3.94 -33.82 -2.61
C LYS A 319 4.27 -32.32 -2.68
N ILE A 320 5.55 -31.93 -2.70
CA ILE A 320 5.94 -30.51 -2.85
C ILE A 320 6.02 -30.06 -4.32
N LYS A 321 5.74 -30.94 -5.30
CA LYS A 321 5.93 -30.68 -6.74
C LYS A 321 5.42 -29.30 -7.18
N ASN A 322 4.13 -29.03 -6.98
CA ASN A 322 3.53 -27.77 -7.41
C ASN A 322 4.17 -26.56 -6.69
N TRP A 323 4.52 -26.71 -5.41
CA TRP A 323 5.20 -25.65 -4.67
C TRP A 323 6.59 -25.40 -5.21
N LEU A 324 7.37 -26.43 -5.57
CA LEU A 324 8.72 -26.24 -6.09
C LEU A 324 8.70 -25.71 -7.53
N GLU A 325 7.81 -26.24 -8.38
CA GLU A 325 7.60 -25.78 -9.76
C GLU A 325 7.29 -24.27 -9.82
N TRP A 326 6.56 -23.76 -8.83
CA TRP A 326 6.29 -22.33 -8.68
C TRP A 326 7.56 -21.46 -8.56
N TRP A 327 8.63 -21.97 -7.95
CA TRP A 327 9.90 -21.25 -7.77
C TRP A 327 10.93 -21.54 -8.86
N THR A 328 10.65 -22.50 -9.73
CA THR A 328 11.56 -22.94 -10.79
C THR A 328 10.93 -22.65 -12.15
N PRO A 329 11.22 -21.49 -12.76
CA PRO A 329 10.75 -21.20 -14.11
C PRO A 329 11.29 -22.19 -15.14
#